data_AF-A0AAD5F0L3-F1
#
_entry.id   AF-A0AAD5F0L3-F1
#
_cell.length_a   1.000
_cell.length_b   1.000
_cell.length_c   1.000
_cell.angle_alpha   90.00
_cell.angle_beta   90.00
_cell.angle_gamma   90.00
#
_symmetry.space_group_name_H-M   'P 1'
#
loop_
_entity.id
_entity.type
_entity.pdbx_description
1 polymer ?
#
loop_
_entity_poly.entity_id
_entity_poly.type
_entity_poly.pdbx_seq_one_letter_code
_entity_poly.pdbx_strand_id
1 'polypeptide(L)'
;MPLPDDANTVTGGCSCGAIRYRIAIPRLEDRPLHPMAPPSTNTRLPNAITCHCNDCRRSTGALLPPAMADIPATMLTVSAISPSSESTIVSGRFLDVLAEDYDAEKADADRPPYVPGTQTFLAGEESKTWIRFYHTTSCGKAWSRSFCGRCGTPICFHFKLIPEYCHDGNLPKEFEDVFHIYLGTMDREFLEKDWFAPDSEVNFKFGTPFSKSVSATAKGLKEVPKVQEFDGEVTKEELDHLAA
;
A
#
# COMPACT_ATOMS: atom_id res chain seq x y z
N MET A 1 1.67 -14.19 11.66
CA MET A 1 1.61 -13.38 10.43
C MET A 1 0.23 -13.56 9.84
N PRO A 2 -0.43 -12.48 9.42
CA PRO A 2 -1.75 -12.54 8.84
C PRO A 2 -1.69 -13.11 7.40
N LEU A 3 -0.62 -12.84 6.63
CA LEU A 3 -0.43 -13.47 5.30
C LEU A 3 -0.20 -14.99 5.41
N PRO A 4 -0.80 -15.80 4.51
CA PRO A 4 -0.64 -17.26 4.50
C PRO A 4 0.81 -17.65 4.17
N ASP A 5 1.23 -18.86 4.53
CA ASP A 5 2.61 -19.31 4.27
C ASP A 5 2.86 -19.64 2.78
N ASP A 6 1.81 -20.06 2.07
CA ASP A 6 1.88 -20.41 0.65
C ASP A 6 2.00 -19.17 -0.25
N ALA A 7 2.61 -19.37 -1.42
CA ALA A 7 2.67 -18.35 -2.46
C ALA A 7 1.25 -18.00 -2.93
N ASN A 8 1.02 -16.72 -3.17
CA ASN A 8 -0.27 -16.22 -3.62
C ASN A 8 -0.10 -14.96 -4.47
N THR A 9 -1.13 -14.63 -5.23
CA THR A 9 -1.19 -13.37 -5.98
C THR A 9 -2.37 -12.56 -5.47
N VAL A 10 -2.10 -11.38 -4.93
CA VAL A 10 -3.13 -10.43 -4.51
C VAL A 10 -3.41 -9.49 -5.67
N THR A 11 -4.69 -9.25 -5.95
CA THR A 11 -5.12 -8.35 -7.02
C THR A 11 -5.96 -7.20 -6.49
N GLY A 12 -6.05 -6.15 -7.29
CA GLY A 12 -6.80 -4.96 -6.96
C GLY A 12 -6.71 -3.90 -8.04
N GLY A 13 -7.25 -2.72 -7.77
CA GLY A 13 -7.21 -1.60 -8.68
C GLY A 13 -8.05 -0.40 -8.26
N CYS A 14 -8.27 0.51 -9.21
CA CYS A 14 -9.12 1.66 -8.98
C CYS A 14 -10.61 1.31 -9.12
N SER A 15 -11.47 2.16 -8.56
CA SER A 15 -12.92 1.93 -8.54
C SER A 15 -13.60 1.93 -9.91
N CYS A 16 -12.95 2.47 -10.95
CA CYS A 16 -13.49 2.43 -12.32
C CYS A 16 -12.89 1.32 -13.19
N GLY A 17 -11.92 0.56 -12.68
CA GLY A 17 -11.21 -0.52 -13.40
C GLY A 17 -10.13 -0.08 -14.38
N ALA A 18 -9.94 1.24 -14.58
CA ALA A 18 -8.91 1.77 -15.48
C ALA A 18 -7.48 1.41 -15.07
N ILE A 19 -7.24 1.09 -13.80
CA ILE A 19 -5.95 0.68 -13.25
C ILE A 19 -6.19 -0.59 -12.47
N ARG A 20 -5.38 -1.61 -12.71
CA ARG A 20 -5.34 -2.83 -11.89
C ARG A 20 -3.91 -3.26 -11.67
N TYR A 21 -3.68 -3.96 -10.57
CA TYR A 21 -2.35 -4.42 -10.18
C TYR A 21 -2.40 -5.88 -9.71
N ARG A 22 -1.23 -6.51 -9.71
CA ARG A 22 -0.99 -7.82 -9.13
C ARG A 22 0.25 -7.74 -8.24
N ILE A 23 0.15 -8.29 -7.04
CA ILE A 23 1.24 -8.43 -6.10
C ILE A 23 1.52 -9.93 -5.97
N ALA A 24 2.63 -10.37 -6.55
CA ALA A 24 3.09 -11.75 -6.47
C ALA A 24 3.82 -11.96 -5.13
N ILE A 25 3.13 -12.54 -4.15
CA ILE A 25 3.67 -12.80 -2.82
C ILE A 25 4.32 -14.20 -2.82
N PRO A 26 5.64 -14.30 -2.58
CA PRO A 26 6.31 -15.60 -2.47
C PRO A 26 5.85 -16.42 -1.27
N ARG A 27 6.22 -17.70 -1.25
CA ARG A 27 6.11 -18.55 -0.06
C ARG A 27 6.90 -17.92 1.08
N LEU A 28 6.49 -18.15 2.32
CA LEU A 28 7.10 -17.50 3.49
C LEU A 28 8.63 -17.63 3.55
N GLU A 29 9.15 -18.81 3.23
CA GLU A 29 10.61 -19.08 3.22
C GLU A 29 11.37 -18.29 2.14
N ASP A 30 10.68 -17.94 1.05
CA ASP A 30 11.23 -17.19 -0.09
C ASP A 30 10.97 -15.67 0.04
N ARG A 31 10.20 -15.25 1.05
CA ARG A 31 9.95 -13.81 1.29
C ARG A 31 11.23 -13.12 1.73
N PRO A 32 11.54 -11.95 1.17
CA PRO A 32 12.72 -11.21 1.59
C PRO A 32 12.56 -10.72 3.02
N LEU A 33 13.68 -10.63 3.72
CA LEU A 33 13.75 -10.00 5.03
C LEU A 33 13.53 -8.50 4.90
N HIS A 34 12.91 -7.92 5.92
CA HIS A 34 12.67 -6.49 5.99
C HIS A 34 14.00 -5.72 6.16
N PRO A 35 14.47 -4.94 5.17
CA PRO A 35 15.82 -4.36 5.21
C PRO A 35 16.00 -3.28 6.29
N MET A 36 14.90 -2.67 6.74
CA MET A 36 14.93 -1.67 7.83
C MET A 36 14.81 -2.29 9.23
N ALA A 37 14.64 -3.61 9.35
CA ALA A 37 14.54 -4.30 10.63
C ALA A 37 15.80 -5.12 10.92
N PRO A 38 16.19 -5.33 12.18
CA PRO A 38 17.28 -6.22 12.52
C PRO A 38 17.03 -7.64 11.99
N PRO A 39 17.99 -8.32 11.32
CA PRO A 39 17.78 -9.66 10.79
C PRO A 39 17.29 -10.68 11.82
N SER A 40 17.63 -10.47 13.10
CA SER A 40 17.19 -11.31 14.22
C SER A 40 15.68 -11.28 14.48
N THR A 41 14.95 -10.27 14.01
CA THR A 41 13.48 -10.23 14.15
C THR A 41 12.78 -11.17 13.17
N ASN A 42 13.49 -11.64 12.13
CA ASN A 42 12.95 -12.47 11.06
C ASN A 42 11.66 -11.88 10.43
N THR A 43 11.54 -10.55 10.40
CA THR A 43 10.41 -9.86 9.78
C THR A 43 10.48 -10.04 8.27
N ARG A 44 9.41 -10.59 7.67
CA ARG A 44 9.31 -10.91 6.25
C ARG A 44 8.34 -9.96 5.55
N LEU A 45 8.62 -9.66 4.29
CA LEU A 45 7.81 -8.75 3.48
C LEU A 45 6.94 -9.49 2.44
N PRO A 46 5.81 -8.87 2.01
CA PRO A 46 5.27 -7.59 2.48
C PRO A 46 4.54 -7.71 3.83
N ASN A 47 4.29 -6.59 4.50
CA ASN A 47 3.56 -6.50 5.78
C ASN A 47 2.30 -5.65 5.66
N ALA A 48 1.28 -5.93 6.48
CA ALA A 48 0.10 -5.07 6.58
C ALA A 48 0.31 -4.03 7.69
N ILE A 49 0.05 -2.76 7.41
CA ILE A 49 0.20 -1.68 8.40
C ILE A 49 -1.01 -0.75 8.43
N THR A 50 -1.16 0.01 9.50
CA THR A 50 -1.87 1.30 9.48
C THR A 50 -0.87 2.44 9.71
N CYS A 51 -1.15 3.62 9.17
CA CYS A 51 -0.26 4.77 9.29
C CYS A 51 -0.94 5.99 9.91
N HIS A 52 -0.31 6.62 10.89
CA HIS A 52 -0.88 7.78 11.57
C HIS A 52 -0.57 9.13 10.89
N CYS A 53 0.32 9.16 9.89
CA CYS A 53 0.82 10.42 9.34
C CYS A 53 -0.25 11.21 8.57
N ASN A 54 -0.11 12.54 8.57
CA ASN A 54 -1.05 13.45 7.88
C ASN A 54 -1.15 13.17 6.38
N ASP A 55 -0.04 12.81 5.73
CA ASP A 55 -0.01 12.63 4.28
C ASP A 55 -0.78 11.37 3.86
N CYS A 56 -0.64 10.26 4.59
CA CYS A 56 -1.44 9.05 4.35
C CYS A 56 -2.93 9.33 4.58
N ARG A 57 -3.29 10.04 5.66
CA ARG A 57 -4.69 10.39 5.95
C ARG A 57 -5.27 11.32 4.88
N ARG A 58 -4.53 12.33 4.44
CA ARG A 58 -4.95 13.24 3.35
C ARG A 58 -5.08 12.53 2.01
N SER A 59 -4.18 11.59 1.73
CA SER A 59 -4.19 10.86 0.47
C SER A 59 -5.38 9.92 0.33
N THR A 60 -5.86 9.35 1.44
CA THR A 60 -6.89 8.30 1.44
C THR A 60 -8.24 8.78 1.96
N GLY A 61 -8.27 9.87 2.74
CA GLY A 61 -9.44 10.26 3.52
C GLY A 61 -9.72 9.35 4.72
N ALA A 62 -8.91 8.31 4.97
CA ALA A 62 -9.10 7.37 6.06
C ALA A 62 -8.46 7.88 7.36
N LEU A 63 -9.09 7.53 8.50
CA LEU A 63 -8.60 7.90 9.83
C LEU A 63 -7.27 7.20 10.18
N LEU A 64 -7.21 5.89 9.90
CA LEU A 64 -6.03 5.03 10.03
C LEU A 64 -5.91 4.27 8.70
N PRO A 65 -5.29 4.88 7.67
CA PRO A 65 -5.19 4.30 6.35
C PRO A 65 -4.41 2.99 6.41
N PRO A 66 -5.02 1.85 6.04
CA PRO A 66 -4.33 0.60 5.99
C PRO A 66 -3.61 0.44 4.64
N ALA A 67 -2.42 -0.13 4.66
CA ALA A 67 -1.65 -0.42 3.46
C ALA A 67 -0.92 -1.75 3.60
N MET A 68 -0.71 -2.42 2.47
CA MET A 68 0.35 -3.38 2.35
C MET A 68 1.63 -2.60 2.08
N ALA A 69 2.54 -2.62 3.04
CA ALA A 69 3.76 -1.85 3.00
C ALA A 69 4.95 -2.67 2.50
N ASP A 70 5.97 -1.91 2.11
CA ASP A 70 7.29 -2.35 1.74
C ASP A 70 7.33 -3.44 0.67
N ILE A 71 6.43 -3.35 -0.31
CA ILE A 71 6.37 -4.26 -1.46
C ILE A 71 7.57 -3.96 -2.37
N PRO A 72 8.52 -4.91 -2.55
CA PRO A 72 9.62 -4.74 -3.48
C PRO A 72 9.10 -4.63 -4.92
N ALA A 73 9.76 -3.84 -5.75
CA ALA A 73 9.38 -3.65 -7.15
C ALA A 73 9.19 -4.95 -7.95
N THR A 74 9.96 -5.99 -7.60
CA THR A 74 9.90 -7.31 -8.27
C THR A 74 8.58 -8.05 -8.05
N MET A 75 7.81 -7.69 -7.00
CA MET A 75 6.52 -8.31 -6.69
C MET A 75 5.34 -7.63 -7.37
N LEU A 76 5.50 -6.39 -7.84
CA LEU A 76 4.38 -5.56 -8.30
C LEU A 76 4.34 -5.44 -9.82
N THR A 77 3.19 -5.79 -10.39
CA THR A 77 2.88 -5.50 -11.79
C THR A 77 1.56 -4.74 -11.93
N VAL A 78 1.45 -3.93 -12.97
CA VAL A 78 0.35 -2.98 -13.17
C VAL A 78 -0.09 -3.01 -14.63
N SER A 79 -1.40 -2.95 -14.84
CA SER A 79 -1.99 -2.70 -16.14
C SER A 79 -2.92 -1.48 -16.03
N ALA A 80 -2.73 -0.51 -16.93
CA ALA A 80 -3.45 0.74 -16.90
C ALA A 80 -3.91 1.15 -18.32
N ILE A 81 -5.18 1.54 -18.41
CA ILE A 81 -5.82 1.97 -19.65
C ILE A 81 -5.38 3.40 -20.01
N SER A 82 -5.28 3.68 -21.31
CA SER A 82 -5.01 5.02 -21.84
C SER A 82 -6.30 5.85 -21.96
N PRO A 83 -6.29 7.15 -21.64
CA PRO A 83 -7.38 8.05 -22.01
C PRO A 83 -7.66 8.05 -23.52
N SER A 84 -6.63 7.89 -24.35
CA SER A 84 -6.75 7.91 -25.82
C SER A 84 -7.42 6.67 -26.41
N SER A 85 -7.59 5.59 -25.62
CA SER A 85 -8.37 4.42 -26.04
C SER A 85 -9.88 4.60 -25.83
N GLU A 86 -10.33 5.75 -25.29
CA GLU A 86 -11.74 6.03 -25.03
C GLU A 86 -12.29 7.09 -26.02
N SER A 87 -13.47 6.83 -26.58
CA SER A 87 -14.16 7.77 -27.48
C SER A 87 -14.83 8.94 -26.75
N THR A 88 -15.17 8.75 -25.46
CA THR A 88 -15.74 9.78 -24.58
C THR A 88 -15.10 9.65 -23.20
N ILE A 89 -14.40 10.70 -22.76
CA ILE A 89 -13.84 10.77 -21.41
C ILE A 89 -14.96 11.12 -20.43
N VAL A 90 -15.40 10.13 -19.65
CA VAL A 90 -16.38 10.32 -18.56
C VAL A 90 -15.71 10.08 -17.22
N SER A 91 -15.79 11.05 -16.30
CA SER A 91 -15.40 10.84 -14.90
C SER A 91 -16.39 9.89 -14.21
N GLY A 92 -15.89 8.92 -13.45
CA GLY A 92 -16.73 7.91 -12.78
C GLY A 92 -16.38 6.46 -13.12
N ARG A 93 -17.26 5.53 -12.73
CA ARG A 93 -17.09 4.07 -12.91
C ARG A 93 -17.61 3.63 -14.28
N PHE A 94 -16.82 2.84 -15.02
CA PHE A 94 -17.33 2.05 -16.16
C PHE A 94 -17.69 0.63 -15.77
N LEU A 95 -16.95 0.07 -14.82
CA LEU A 95 -17.21 -1.23 -14.23
C LEU A 95 -17.85 -0.99 -12.87
N ASP A 96 -19.02 -1.58 -12.66
CA ASP A 96 -19.54 -1.71 -11.32
C ASP A 96 -18.92 -2.95 -10.67
N VAL A 97 -17.75 -2.76 -10.07
CA VAL A 97 -17.05 -3.81 -9.31
C VAL A 97 -17.83 -4.29 -8.08
N LEU A 98 -18.97 -3.65 -7.77
CA LEU A 98 -19.89 -4.05 -6.71
C LEU A 98 -21.13 -4.77 -7.24
N ALA A 99 -21.29 -4.91 -8.55
CA ALA A 99 -22.40 -5.65 -9.13
C ALA A 99 -22.31 -7.14 -8.76
N GLU A 100 -23.47 -7.77 -8.54
CA GLU A 100 -23.55 -9.19 -8.15
C GLU A 100 -22.99 -10.12 -9.23
N ASP A 101 -23.03 -9.70 -10.50
CA ASP A 101 -22.52 -10.42 -11.67
C ASP A 101 -21.15 -9.93 -12.14
N TYR A 102 -20.42 -9.18 -11.30
CA TYR A 102 -19.07 -8.73 -11.63
C TYR A 102 -18.12 -9.92 -11.80
N ASP A 103 -17.57 -10.06 -12.99
CA ASP A 103 -16.55 -11.03 -13.35
C ASP A 103 -15.23 -10.31 -13.61
N ALA A 104 -14.29 -10.46 -12.67
CA ALA A 104 -12.97 -9.85 -12.75
C ALA A 104 -12.14 -10.39 -13.92
N GLU A 105 -12.24 -11.68 -14.25
CA GLU A 105 -11.50 -12.28 -15.36
C GLU A 105 -11.98 -11.71 -16.70
N LYS A 106 -13.30 -11.62 -16.87
CA LYS A 106 -13.91 -11.03 -18.07
C LYS A 106 -13.60 -9.54 -18.18
N ALA A 107 -13.67 -8.79 -17.08
CA ALA A 107 -13.32 -7.37 -17.06
C ALA A 107 -11.84 -7.12 -17.41
N ASP A 108 -10.98 -8.08 -17.10
CA ASP A 108 -9.56 -8.02 -17.35
C ASP A 108 -9.14 -8.61 -18.71
N ALA A 109 -10.05 -9.19 -19.50
CA ALA A 109 -9.69 -9.91 -20.73
C ALA A 109 -9.06 -9.01 -21.82
N ASP A 110 -9.59 -7.79 -22.01
CA ASP A 110 -9.18 -6.87 -23.08
C ASP A 110 -8.21 -5.78 -22.61
N ARG A 111 -7.64 -5.93 -21.42
CA ARG A 111 -6.78 -4.91 -20.82
C ARG A 111 -5.37 -4.87 -21.45
N PRO A 112 -4.65 -3.74 -21.37
CA PRO A 112 -3.23 -3.69 -21.71
C PRO A 112 -2.40 -4.68 -20.88
N PRO A 113 -1.25 -5.17 -21.38
CA PRO A 113 -0.40 -6.08 -20.62
C PRO A 113 -0.02 -5.55 -19.24
N TYR A 114 0.14 -6.46 -18.28
CA TYR A 114 0.75 -6.12 -16.99
C TYR A 114 2.25 -5.88 -17.19
N VAL A 115 2.72 -4.71 -16.77
CA VAL A 115 4.13 -4.32 -16.79
C VAL A 115 4.65 -4.14 -15.36
N PRO A 116 5.96 -4.17 -15.11
CA PRO A 116 6.51 -3.90 -13.78
C PRO A 116 6.01 -2.57 -13.20
N GLY A 117 5.73 -2.52 -11.90
CA GLY A 117 5.23 -1.32 -11.23
C GLY A 117 6.14 -0.11 -11.40
N THR A 118 7.45 -0.32 -11.55
CA THR A 118 8.44 0.73 -11.86
C THR A 118 8.25 1.40 -13.21
N GLN A 119 7.48 0.81 -14.13
CA GLN A 119 7.15 1.46 -15.42
C GLN A 119 5.89 2.32 -15.33
N THR A 120 5.07 2.17 -14.29
CA THR A 120 3.73 2.79 -14.24
C THR A 120 3.45 3.61 -12.99
N PHE A 121 4.10 3.31 -11.85
CA PHE A 121 3.91 4.01 -10.58
C PHE A 121 5.09 4.90 -10.16
N LEU A 122 6.07 5.10 -11.03
CA LEU A 122 7.11 6.11 -10.81
C LEU A 122 6.64 7.46 -11.36
N ALA A 123 6.61 8.47 -10.50
CA ALA A 123 6.39 9.84 -10.93
C ALA A 123 7.55 10.31 -11.82
N GLY A 124 7.21 10.87 -12.98
CA GLY A 124 8.18 11.32 -13.99
C GLY A 124 7.52 12.16 -15.07
N GLU A 125 7.75 11.80 -16.33
CA GLU A 125 7.12 12.45 -17.49
C GLU A 125 5.58 12.29 -17.51
N GLU A 126 4.93 12.99 -18.44
CA GLU A 126 3.47 12.97 -18.59
C GLU A 126 2.93 11.53 -18.74
N SER A 127 2.00 11.16 -17.85
CA SER A 127 1.41 9.82 -17.86
C SER A 127 0.47 9.64 -19.04
N LYS A 128 0.82 8.67 -19.91
CA LYS A 128 0.01 8.24 -21.06
C LYS A 128 -1.19 7.37 -20.67
N THR A 129 -1.33 7.03 -19.39
CA THR A 129 -2.41 6.20 -18.85
C THR A 129 -3.33 7.04 -17.97
N TRP A 130 -4.32 6.42 -17.31
CA TRP A 130 -5.11 7.08 -16.28
C TRP A 130 -4.39 7.31 -14.95
N ILE A 131 -3.13 6.89 -14.78
CA ILE A 131 -2.38 7.11 -13.54
C ILE A 131 -1.91 8.56 -13.45
N ARG A 132 -2.09 9.19 -12.30
CA ARG A 132 -1.61 10.53 -11.99
C ARG A 132 -0.80 10.51 -10.70
N PHE A 133 0.03 11.53 -10.51
CA PHE A 133 0.99 11.60 -9.41
C PHE A 133 0.94 12.95 -8.69
N TYR A 134 1.35 12.93 -7.43
CA TYR A 134 1.83 14.10 -6.73
C TYR A 134 2.96 13.71 -5.77
N HIS A 135 3.87 14.64 -5.50
CA HIS A 135 4.95 14.45 -4.55
C HIS A 135 4.49 14.74 -3.13
N THR A 136 5.01 13.96 -2.18
CA THR A 136 4.72 14.09 -0.74
C THR A 136 5.78 15.01 -0.13
N THR A 137 5.37 16.01 0.66
CA THR A 137 6.21 17.18 0.97
C THR A 137 7.32 16.88 1.98
N SER A 138 7.14 15.90 2.85
CA SER A 138 8.06 15.57 3.95
C SER A 138 9.13 14.52 3.59
N CYS A 139 9.18 14.08 2.35
CA CYS A 139 9.70 12.76 1.99
C CYS A 139 10.73 12.80 0.84
N GLY A 140 11.02 13.98 0.30
CA GLY A 140 11.97 14.15 -0.79
C GLY A 140 11.35 13.93 -2.17
N LYS A 141 12.10 14.32 -3.22
CA LYS A 141 11.61 14.35 -4.61
C LYS A 141 11.42 12.96 -5.23
N ALA A 142 12.08 11.94 -4.70
CA ALA A 142 12.00 10.57 -5.19
C ALA A 142 10.77 9.81 -4.66
N TRP A 143 9.91 10.48 -3.87
CA TRP A 143 8.75 9.88 -3.23
C TRP A 143 7.50 10.47 -3.85
N SER A 144 6.56 9.60 -4.17
CA SER A 144 5.35 10.00 -4.88
C SER A 144 4.16 9.17 -4.46
N ARG A 145 2.97 9.74 -4.66
CA ARG A 145 1.71 9.03 -4.52
C ARG A 145 1.05 8.96 -5.87
N SER A 146 0.50 7.81 -6.21
CA SER A 146 -0.24 7.59 -7.45
C SER A 146 -1.72 7.38 -7.18
N PHE A 147 -2.55 7.90 -8.08
CA PHE A 147 -4.00 7.80 -8.02
C PHE A 147 -4.58 7.69 -9.42
N CYS A 148 -5.82 7.23 -9.51
CA CYS A 148 -6.55 7.22 -10.77
C CYS A 148 -7.00 8.65 -11.10
N GLY A 149 -6.46 9.24 -12.17
CA GLY A 149 -6.88 10.53 -12.70
C GLY A 149 -8.33 10.58 -13.20
N ARG A 150 -9.00 9.43 -13.25
CA ARG A 150 -10.38 9.31 -13.71
C ARG A 150 -11.42 9.23 -12.61
N CYS A 151 -11.22 8.34 -11.64
CA CYS A 151 -12.15 8.14 -10.53
C CYS A 151 -11.61 8.63 -9.17
N GLY A 152 -10.39 9.16 -9.13
CA GLY A 152 -9.78 9.71 -7.92
C GLY A 152 -9.27 8.68 -6.91
N THR A 153 -9.44 7.38 -7.15
CA THR A 153 -9.00 6.33 -6.20
C THR A 153 -7.50 6.44 -5.95
N PRO A 154 -7.05 6.64 -4.70
CA PRO A 154 -5.63 6.61 -4.35
C PRO A 154 -5.15 5.16 -4.39
N ILE A 155 -4.01 4.89 -5.04
CA ILE A 155 -3.56 3.52 -5.28
C ILE A 155 -2.29 3.22 -4.48
N CYS A 156 -1.26 4.01 -4.72
CA CYS A 156 0.09 3.67 -4.28
C CYS A 156 0.77 4.86 -3.63
N PHE A 157 1.64 4.55 -2.68
CA PHE A 157 2.77 5.39 -2.33
C PHE A 157 4.05 4.68 -2.80
N HIS A 158 4.94 5.40 -3.46
CA HIS A 158 6.22 4.91 -3.94
C HIS A 158 7.33 5.73 -3.29
N PHE A 159 8.41 5.05 -2.91
CA PHE A 159 9.63 5.71 -2.49
C PHE A 159 10.84 4.90 -2.93
N LYS A 160 11.96 5.61 -3.07
CA LYS A 160 13.26 4.97 -3.20
C LYS A 160 13.84 4.71 -1.82
N LEU A 161 14.12 3.45 -1.50
CA LEU A 161 14.82 3.10 -0.28
C LEU A 161 16.30 3.50 -0.43
N ILE A 162 16.86 4.10 0.62
CA ILE A 162 18.26 4.52 0.67
C ILE A 162 18.98 3.76 1.78
N PRO A 163 20.32 3.57 1.67
CA PRO A 163 21.12 2.86 2.67
C PRO A 163 20.90 3.32 4.11
N GLU A 164 20.68 4.61 4.33
CA GLU A 164 20.50 5.23 5.65
C GLU A 164 19.24 4.74 6.39
N TYR A 165 18.26 4.18 5.68
CA TYR A 165 17.08 3.57 6.28
C TYR A 165 17.22 2.07 6.51
N CYS A 166 18.27 1.44 5.98
CA CYS A 166 18.51 0.01 6.16
C CYS A 166 19.23 -0.23 7.49
N HIS A 167 18.86 -1.28 8.22
CA HIS A 167 19.42 -1.59 9.54
C HIS A 167 20.96 -1.68 9.53
N ASP A 168 21.50 -2.39 8.53
CA ASP A 168 22.94 -2.60 8.37
C ASP A 168 23.61 -1.57 7.45
N GLY A 169 22.89 -0.54 7.02
CA GLY A 169 23.37 0.41 6.01
C GLY A 169 23.53 -0.20 4.60
N ASN A 170 23.07 -1.44 4.39
CA ASN A 170 23.17 -2.13 3.10
C ASN A 170 21.80 -2.17 2.41
N LEU A 171 21.68 -1.51 1.26
CA LEU A 171 20.49 -1.55 0.42
C LEU A 171 20.51 -2.81 -0.47
N PRO A 172 19.58 -3.78 -0.30
CA PRO A 172 19.49 -4.89 -1.22
C PRO A 172 18.98 -4.41 -2.59
N LYS A 173 19.51 -4.99 -3.67
CA LYS A 173 19.30 -4.48 -5.04
C LYS A 173 17.83 -4.48 -5.45
N GLU A 174 17.07 -5.49 -5.03
CA GLU A 174 15.64 -5.62 -5.31
C GLU A 174 14.74 -4.65 -4.51
N PHE A 175 15.33 -3.85 -3.61
CA PHE A 175 14.63 -2.90 -2.74
C PHE A 175 14.86 -1.43 -3.10
N GLU A 176 15.52 -1.13 -4.23
CA GLU A 176 15.72 0.28 -4.62
C GLU A 176 14.38 1.01 -4.77
N ASP A 177 13.39 0.38 -5.40
CA ASP A 177 12.04 0.91 -5.55
C ASP A 177 11.05 0.09 -4.73
N VAL A 178 10.36 0.77 -3.81
CA VAL A 178 9.45 0.17 -2.85
C VAL A 178 8.08 0.82 -2.95
N PHE A 179 7.04 -0.01 -2.86
CA PHE A 179 5.65 0.40 -3.02
C PHE A 179 4.84 0.07 -1.78
N HIS A 180 3.97 0.99 -1.37
CA HIS A 180 2.89 0.75 -0.43
C HIS A 180 1.57 0.85 -1.17
N ILE A 181 0.76 -0.21 -1.12
CA ILE A 181 -0.55 -0.26 -1.78
C ILE A 181 -1.65 -0.15 -0.72
N TYR A 182 -2.57 0.80 -0.88
CA TYR A 182 -3.67 0.97 0.09
C TYR A 182 -4.63 -0.22 0.02
N LEU A 183 -4.91 -0.85 1.16
CA LEU A 183 -5.70 -2.08 1.21
C LEU A 183 -7.11 -1.88 0.63
N GLY A 184 -7.71 -0.71 0.81
CA GLY A 184 -9.05 -0.39 0.28
C GLY A 184 -9.16 -0.44 -1.25
N THR A 185 -8.06 -0.69 -1.96
CA THR A 185 -8.03 -0.87 -3.42
C THR A 185 -7.88 -2.33 -3.86
N MET A 186 -7.69 -3.25 -2.91
CA MET A 186 -7.61 -4.69 -3.20
C MET A 186 -8.99 -5.24 -3.54
N ASP A 187 -9.01 -6.34 -4.30
CA ASP A 187 -10.25 -7.04 -4.57
C ASP A 187 -10.86 -7.57 -3.27
N ARG A 188 -12.19 -7.49 -3.21
CA ARG A 188 -12.97 -7.80 -2.00
C ARG A 188 -12.66 -9.18 -1.43
N GLU A 189 -12.43 -10.16 -2.30
CA GLU A 189 -12.11 -11.54 -1.88
C GLU A 189 -10.87 -11.63 -0.97
N PHE A 190 -9.92 -10.71 -1.08
CA PHE A 190 -8.75 -10.67 -0.20
C PHE A 190 -9.01 -9.88 1.07
N LEU A 191 -9.91 -8.89 1.03
CA LEU A 191 -10.31 -8.08 2.19
C LEU A 191 -11.25 -8.81 3.15
N GLU A 192 -11.99 -9.81 2.67
CA GLU A 192 -12.83 -10.69 3.50
C GLU A 192 -11.98 -11.75 4.25
N LYS A 193 -10.68 -11.84 3.96
CA LYS A 193 -9.73 -12.70 4.67
C LYS A 193 -9.07 -11.93 5.80
N ASP A 194 -8.55 -12.63 6.79
CA ASP A 194 -7.75 -12.06 7.89
C ASP A 194 -6.30 -11.71 7.46
N TRP A 195 -5.97 -11.91 6.18
CA TRP A 195 -4.62 -11.81 5.62
C TRP A 195 -3.92 -10.47 5.79
N PHE A 196 -4.69 -9.40 5.99
CA PHE A 196 -4.17 -8.05 6.10
C PHE A 196 -4.66 -7.33 7.36
N ALA A 197 -5.00 -8.08 8.41
CA ALA A 197 -5.03 -7.51 9.74
C ALA A 197 -3.66 -6.83 9.99
N PRO A 198 -3.60 -5.55 10.40
CA PRO A 198 -2.32 -4.85 10.53
C PRO A 198 -1.36 -5.56 11.48
N ASP A 199 -0.12 -5.77 11.02
CA ASP A 199 1.00 -6.29 11.81
C ASP A 199 1.60 -5.23 12.73
N SER A 200 1.53 -3.96 12.33
CA SER A 200 2.00 -2.81 13.10
C SER A 200 1.25 -1.53 12.72
N GLU A 201 1.33 -0.53 13.59
CA GLU A 201 0.95 0.84 13.29
C GLU A 201 2.20 1.70 13.22
N VAL A 202 2.35 2.51 12.18
CA VAL A 202 3.54 3.32 11.95
C VAL A 202 3.25 4.81 12.10
N ASN A 203 4.31 5.60 12.33
CA ASN A 203 4.25 7.06 12.43
C ASN A 203 3.35 7.56 13.57
N PHE A 204 3.24 6.78 14.66
CA PHE A 204 2.29 7.02 15.75
C PHE A 204 2.43 8.42 16.34
N LYS A 205 3.65 8.98 16.43
CA LYS A 205 3.89 10.33 16.98
C LYS A 205 3.11 11.41 16.25
N PHE A 206 2.82 11.22 14.97
CA PHE A 206 2.08 12.16 14.13
C PHE A 206 0.55 11.95 14.15
N GLY A 207 0.07 10.96 14.91
CA GLY A 207 -1.35 10.68 15.06
C GLY A 207 -2.11 11.81 15.74
N THR A 208 -3.35 12.06 15.30
CA THR A 208 -4.26 12.93 16.05
C THR A 208 -4.67 12.28 17.36
N PRO A 209 -5.09 13.07 18.37
CA PRO A 209 -5.66 12.53 19.60
C PRO A 209 -6.74 11.47 19.35
N PHE A 210 -7.66 11.73 18.41
CA PHE A 210 -8.71 10.78 18.06
C PHE A 210 -8.16 9.49 17.44
N SER A 211 -7.24 9.57 16.47
CA SER A 211 -6.66 8.36 15.84
C SER A 211 -5.88 7.51 16.84
N LYS A 212 -5.14 8.14 17.76
CA LYS A 212 -4.38 7.47 18.82
C LYS A 212 -5.29 6.77 19.82
N SER A 213 -6.38 7.44 20.22
CA SER A 213 -7.39 6.84 21.10
C SER A 213 -8.07 5.63 20.45
N VAL A 214 -8.45 5.72 19.16
CA VAL A 214 -8.99 4.58 18.41
C VAL A 214 -7.97 3.43 18.33
N SER A 215 -6.73 3.71 17.96
CA SER A 215 -5.64 2.72 17.91
C SER A 215 -5.43 2.01 19.27
N ALA A 216 -5.46 2.77 20.38
CA ALA A 216 -5.26 2.24 21.73
C ALA A 216 -6.45 1.44 22.29
N THR A 217 -7.64 1.56 21.71
CA THR A 217 -8.88 0.98 22.27
C THR A 217 -9.58 -0.02 21.36
N ALA A 218 -9.42 0.11 20.03
CA ALA A 218 -10.14 -0.71 19.07
C ALA A 218 -9.66 -2.17 19.09
N LYS A 219 -10.63 -3.09 19.10
CA LYS A 219 -10.36 -4.52 18.93
C LYS A 219 -9.67 -4.75 17.58
N GLY A 220 -8.56 -5.47 17.60
CA GLY A 220 -7.73 -5.75 16.42
C GLY A 220 -6.62 -4.72 16.16
N LEU A 221 -6.65 -3.56 16.82
CA LEU A 221 -5.55 -2.59 16.78
C LEU A 221 -4.83 -2.46 18.12
N LYS A 222 -5.55 -2.50 19.25
CA LYS A 222 -4.98 -2.25 20.58
C LYS A 222 -3.65 -2.99 20.86
N GLU A 223 -3.58 -4.27 20.50
CA GLU A 223 -2.43 -5.14 20.80
C GLU A 223 -1.35 -5.12 19.71
N VAL A 224 -1.60 -4.46 18.58
CA VAL A 224 -0.65 -4.35 17.47
C VAL A 224 0.49 -3.40 17.88
N PRO A 225 1.78 -3.70 17.62
CA PRO A 225 2.88 -2.78 17.91
C PRO A 225 2.66 -1.39 17.29
N LYS A 226 2.91 -0.32 18.06
CA LYS A 226 2.82 1.07 17.57
C LYS A 226 4.21 1.66 17.51
N VAL A 227 4.65 2.08 16.33
CA VAL A 227 5.99 2.61 16.07
C VAL A 227 5.92 4.13 15.99
N GLN A 228 6.71 4.83 16.80
CA GLN A 228 6.72 6.30 16.87
C GLN A 228 7.24 6.94 15.56
N GLU A 229 8.09 6.26 14.80
CA GLU A 229 8.47 6.45 13.38
C GLU A 229 9.73 5.59 13.15
N PHE A 230 10.91 6.14 13.42
CA PHE A 230 12.19 5.43 13.53
C PHE A 230 12.71 5.42 14.98
N ASP A 231 11.94 5.99 15.91
CA ASP A 231 12.31 6.22 17.32
C ASP A 231 11.92 5.05 18.25
N GLY A 232 11.60 3.88 17.69
CA GLY A 232 11.13 2.71 18.43
C GLY A 232 9.61 2.67 18.68
N GLU A 233 9.19 1.80 19.59
CA GLU A 233 7.77 1.56 19.90
C GLU A 233 7.22 2.47 21.00
N VAL A 234 5.92 2.75 20.94
CA VAL A 234 5.17 3.50 21.97
C VAL A 234 5.16 2.71 23.27
N THR A 235 5.39 3.38 24.40
CA THR A 235 5.42 2.72 25.70
C THR A 235 4.01 2.29 26.13
N LYS A 236 3.94 1.21 26.93
CA LYS A 236 2.67 0.75 27.51
C LYS A 236 1.97 1.84 28.32
N GLU A 237 2.73 2.64 29.06
CA GLU A 237 2.20 3.74 29.89
C GLU A 237 1.49 4.81 29.04
N GLU A 238 2.07 5.19 27.87
CA GLU A 238 1.43 6.11 26.94
C GLU A 238 0.13 5.52 26.37
N LEU A 239 0.13 4.23 26.02
CA LEU A 239 -1.05 3.54 25.50
C LEU A 239 -2.17 3.40 26.55
N ASP A 240 -1.81 3.06 27.79
CA ASP A 240 -2.76 2.96 28.89
C ASP A 240 -3.41 4.33 29.20
N HIS A 241 -2.65 5.43 29.10
CA HIS A 241 -3.20 6.79 29.24
C HIS A 241 -4.17 7.16 28.11
N LEU A 242 -3.91 6.72 26.88
CA LEU A 242 -4.79 6.97 25.73
C LEU A 242 -6.06 6.11 25.72
N ALA A 243 -6.05 5.00 26.47
CA ALA A 243 -7.16 4.07 26.60
C ALA A 243 -8.08 4.34 27.81
N ALA A 244 -7.68 5.28 28.69
CA ALA A 244 -8.44 5.73 29.85
C ALA A 244 -9.47 6.81 29.48
#